data_AF-A0A914YKJ1-F1
#
_entry.id   AF-A0A914YKJ1-F1
#
_cell.length_a   1.000
_cell.length_b   1.000
_cell.length_c   1.000
_cell.angle_alpha   90.00
_cell.angle_beta   90.00
_cell.angle_gamma   90.00
#
_symmetry.space_group_name_H-M   'P 1'
#
loop_
_entity.id
_entity.type
_entity.pdbx_description
1 polymer ?
#
loop_
_entity_poly.entity_id
_entity_poly.type
_entity_poly.pdbx_seq_one_letter_code
_entity_poly.pdbx_strand_id
1 'polypeptide(L)' 'MDTLGELNGVDYHLIYEEITLKRSKNGKRLGLTLCYGNNDEYETDIFVSEIEKASIADIDGRIKVGDQILQVSLLTVNQK' A
#
# COMPACT_ATOMS: atom_id res chain seq x y z
N MET A 1 13.01 -16.49 -1.77
CA MET A 1 12.88 -17.68 -0.89
C MET A 1 11.43 -17.68 -0.47
N ASP A 2 10.53 -18.11 -1.36
CA ASP A 2 9.17 -17.55 -1.39
C ASP A 2 8.12 -18.66 -1.56
N THR A 3 8.08 -19.62 -0.64
CA THR A 3 6.93 -20.53 -0.54
C THR A 3 6.45 -20.53 0.90
N LEU A 4 5.62 -19.53 1.24
CA LEU A 4 4.73 -19.60 2.39
C LEU A 4 3.70 -20.70 2.09
N GLY A 5 3.56 -21.63 3.03
CA GLY A 5 3.07 -22.98 2.82
C GLY A 5 1.71 -23.11 2.14
N GLU A 6 1.58 -24.20 1.39
CA GLU A 6 0.33 -24.70 0.79
C GLU A 6 -0.77 -24.83 1.86
N LEU A 7 -1.68 -23.86 1.90
CA LEU A 7 -2.97 -24.01 2.56
C LEU A 7 -4.01 -24.23 1.46
N ASN A 8 -4.57 -25.45 1.40
CA ASN A 8 -5.70 -25.83 0.54
C ASN A 8 -5.46 -25.84 -0.98
N GLY A 9 -4.21 -25.97 -1.45
CA GLY A 9 -3.91 -26.13 -2.87
C GLY A 9 -4.15 -24.87 -3.71
N VAL A 10 -4.23 -23.71 -3.07
CA VAL A 10 -4.23 -22.40 -3.72
C VAL A 10 -2.83 -21.80 -3.55
N ASP A 11 -2.14 -21.57 -4.66
CA ASP A 11 -0.86 -20.85 -4.66
C ASP A 11 -1.14 -19.38 -4.36
N TYR A 12 -0.88 -18.96 -3.12
CA TYR A 12 -0.92 -17.56 -2.75
C TYR A 12 0.35 -16.90 -3.28
N HIS A 13 0.33 -16.53 -4.55
CA HIS A 13 1.35 -15.67 -5.12
C HIS A 13 1.24 -14.26 -4.53
N LEU A 14 2.04 -14.00 -3.51
CA LEU A 14 2.27 -12.65 -3.02
C LEU A 14 3.06 -11.87 -4.08
N ILE A 15 2.45 -10.82 -4.61
CA ILE A 15 3.09 -9.91 -5.56
C ILE A 15 3.52 -8.67 -4.79
N TYR A 16 4.82 -8.38 -4.84
CA TYR A 16 5.40 -7.18 -4.27
C TYR A 16 5.60 -6.13 -5.36
N GLU A 17 5.06 -4.93 -5.17
CA GLU A 17 5.25 -3.81 -6.10
C GLU A 17 5.65 -2.53 -5.35
N GLU A 18 6.63 -1.81 -5.88
CA GLU A 18 6.98 -0.48 -5.40
C GLU A 18 6.18 0.59 -6.16
N ILE A 19 5.34 1.33 -5.42
CA ILE A 19 4.49 2.38 -6.00
C ILE A 19 4.95 3.75 -5.50
N THR A 20 5.38 4.59 -6.44
CA THR A 20 5.69 6.01 -6.16
C THR A 20 4.49 6.89 -6.52
N LEU A 21 3.91 7.56 -5.52
CA LEU A 21 2.89 8.59 -5.71
C LEU A 21 3.48 9.99 -5.53
N LYS A 22 3.20 10.91 -6.46
CA LYS A 22 3.72 12.28 -6.42
C LYS A 22 2.68 13.27 -5.92
N ARG A 23 2.87 13.80 -4.70
CA ARG A 23 2.05 14.88 -4.15
C ARG A 23 2.66 16.25 -4.46
N SER A 24 1.90 17.13 -5.10
CA SER A 24 2.27 18.55 -5.24
C SER A 24 2.05 19.30 -3.93
N LYS A 25 2.85 20.35 -3.66
CA LYS A 25 2.80 21.12 -2.40
C LYS A 25 1.42 21.73 -2.11
N ASN A 26 0.67 22.08 -3.16
CA ASN A 26 -0.71 22.58 -3.09
C ASN A 26 -1.70 21.59 -3.74
N GLY A 27 -1.27 20.35 -3.98
CA GLY A 27 -2.05 19.34 -4.69
C GLY A 27 -3.02 18.60 -3.78
N LYS A 28 -3.79 17.70 -4.40
CA LYS A 28 -4.69 16.77 -3.71
C LYS A 28 -3.93 15.89 -2.71
N ARG A 29 -4.66 15.39 -1.70
CA ARG A 29 -4.13 14.38 -0.77
C ARG A 29 -3.79 13.10 -1.53
N LEU A 30 -2.95 12.26 -0.94
CA LEU A 30 -2.69 10.92 -1.46
C LEU A 30 -4.00 10.12 -1.52
N GLY A 31 -4.87 10.26 -0.51
CA GLY A 31 -6.20 9.66 -0.45
C GLY A 31 -6.22 8.20 -0.04
N LEU A 32 -5.32 7.81 0.86
CA LEU A 32 -5.28 6.49 1.45
C LEU A 32 -5.74 6.57 2.91
N THR A 33 -6.66 5.70 3.31
CA THR A 33 -6.96 5.40 4.71
C THR A 33 -6.35 4.05 5.05
N LEU A 34 -5.66 3.99 6.19
CA LEU A 34 -4.98 2.79 6.65
C LEU A 34 -5.69 2.22 7.87
N CYS A 35 -5.79 0.90 7.95
CA CYS A 35 -6.09 0.17 9.16
C CYS A 35 -4.87 -0.65 9.59
N TYR A 36 -4.82 -1.02 10.86
CA TYR A 36 -3.82 -1.93 11.37
C TYR A 36 -4.51 -3.17 11.96
N GLY A 37 -3.92 -4.33 11.70
CA GLY A 37 -4.31 -5.60 12.30
C GLY A 37 -3.23 -6.03 13.29
N ASN A 38 -3.65 -6.53 14.46
CA ASN A 38 -2.75 -7.20 15.38
C ASN A 38 -3.04 -8.71 15.26
N ASN A 39 -2.47 -9.34 14.23
CA ASN A 39 -2.69 -10.76 13.97
C ASN A 39 -1.70 -11.66 14.73
N ASP A 40 -0.57 -11.11 15.18
CA ASP A 40 0.41 -11.83 16.01
C ASP A 40 1.11 -10.86 16.98
N GLU A 41 1.62 -11.34 18.11
CA GLU A 41 2.18 -10.52 19.20
C GLU A 41 3.41 -9.68 18.80
N TYR A 42 3.97 -9.91 17.61
CA TYR A 42 5.25 -9.35 17.17
C TYR A 42 5.19 -8.52 15.89
N GLU A 43 4.08 -8.54 15.14
CA GLU A 43 3.96 -7.84 13.86
C GLU A 43 2.64 -7.06 13.76
N THR A 44 2.74 -5.76 13.48
CA THR A 44 1.59 -4.93 13.13
C THR A 44 1.52 -4.81 11.62
N ASP A 45 0.52 -5.46 11.04
CA ASP A 45 0.26 -5.33 9.62
C ASP A 45 -0.56 -4.07 9.34
N ILE A 46 -0.12 -3.29 8.36
CA ILE A 46 -0.82 -2.09 7.90
C ILE A 46 -1.44 -2.38 6.55
N PHE A 47 -2.75 -2.14 6.42
CA PHE A 47 -3.49 -2.37 5.19
C PHE A 47 -4.23 -1.11 4.74
N VAL A 48 -4.51 -1.03 3.44
CA VAL A 48 -5.38 0.01 2.87
C VAL A 48 -6.84 -0.37 3.09
N SER A 49 -7.55 0.41 3.91
CA SER A 49 -8.97 0.20 4.18
C SER A 49 -9.89 0.97 3.23
N GLU A 50 -9.45 2.12 2.75
CA GLU A 50 -10.22 2.97 1.84
C GLU A 50 -9.30 3.77 0.92
N ILE A 51 -9.78 4.00 -0.31
CA ILE A 51 -9.18 4.93 -1.27
C ILE A 51 -10.18 6.05 -1.56
N GLU A 52 -9.79 7.29 -1.25
CA GLU A 52 -10.60 8.48 -1.45
C GLU A 52 -10.80 8.77 -2.94
N LYS A 53 -12.04 8.96 -3.39
CA LYS A 53 -12.35 9.26 -4.79
C LYS A 53 -11.67 10.54 -5.27
N ALA A 54 -11.23 10.53 -6.52
CA ALA A 54 -10.51 11.61 -7.20
C ALA A 54 -9.20 12.04 -6.51
N SER A 55 -8.68 11.25 -5.57
CA SER A 55 -7.36 11.45 -4.96
C SER A 55 -6.21 11.02 -5.88
N ILE A 56 -4.97 11.22 -5.44
CA ILE A 56 -3.80 10.77 -6.22
C ILE A 56 -3.79 9.24 -6.34
N ALA A 57 -4.07 8.51 -5.26
CA ALA A 57 -4.10 7.05 -5.27
C ALA A 57 -5.24 6.50 -6.14
N ASP A 58 -6.41 7.12 -6.12
CA ASP A 58 -7.55 6.73 -6.97
C ASP A 58 -7.26 6.95 -8.46
N ILE A 59 -6.68 8.10 -8.80
CA ILE A 59 -6.32 8.44 -10.19
C ILE A 59 -5.19 7.55 -10.71
N ASP A 60 -4.19 7.25 -9.88
CA ASP A 60 -3.09 6.35 -10.22
C ASP A 60 -3.59 4.91 -10.37
N GLY A 61 -4.45 4.47 -9.46
CA GLY A 61 -5.21 3.24 -9.56
C GLY A 61 -4.40 1.96 -9.33
N ARG A 62 -3.09 2.02 -9.07
CA ARG A 62 -2.28 0.81 -8.78
C ARG A 62 -2.54 0.25 -7.39
N ILE A 63 -2.63 1.12 -6.38
CA ILE A 63 -2.96 0.73 -5.00
C ILE A 63 -4.45 0.39 -4.91
N LYS A 64 -4.80 -0.70 -4.23
CA LYS A 64 -6.17 -1.18 -4.01
C LYS A 64 -6.48 -1.35 -2.52
N VAL A 65 -7.77 -1.37 -2.20
CA VAL A 65 -8.24 -1.73 -0.85
C VAL A 65 -7.88 -3.19 -0.59
N GLY A 66 -7.30 -3.45 0.57
CA GLY A 66 -6.76 -4.77 0.95
C GLY A 66 -5.25 -4.92 0.75
N ASP A 67 -4.60 -3.99 0.03
CA ASP A 67 -3.14 -4.03 -0.12
C ASP A 67 -2.44 -3.81 1.23
N GLN A 68 -1.39 -4.61 1.49
CA GLN A 68 -0.54 -4.48 2.66
C GLN A 68 0.60 -3.50 2.37
N ILE A 69 0.76 -2.51 3.25
CA ILE A 69 1.86 -1.55 3.19
C ILE A 69 3.03 -2.10 4.00
N LEU A 70 4.06 -2.58 3.29
CA LEU A 70 5.25 -3.15 3.92
C LEU A 70 6.28 -2.07 4.30
N GLN A 71 6.37 -1.01 3.49
CA GLN A 71 7.32 0.08 3.71
C GLN A 71 6.79 1.39 3.13
N VAL A 72 7.12 2.50 3.80
CA VAL A 72 6.87 3.85 3.32
C VAL A 72 8.19 4.59 3.18
N SER A 73 8.43 5.15 1.99
CA SER A 73 9.62 5.96 1.68
C SER A 73 9.24 7.42 1.42
N LEU A 74 10.03 8.35 1.98
CA LEU A 74 9.84 9.79 1.78
C LEU A 74 10.92 10.35 0.85
N LEU A 75 10.62 10.40 -0.45
CA LEU A 75 11.50 11.00 -1.45
C LEU A 75 11.09 12.46 -1.72
N THR A 76 11.99 13.40 -1.43
CA THR A 76 11.79 14.83 -1.76
C THR A 76 12.36 15.11 -3.14
N VAL A 77 11.50 15.40 -4.11
CA VAL A 77 11.93 15.81 -5.44
C VAL A 77 12.09 17.34 -5.47
N ASN A 78 13.33 17.81 -5.44
CA ASN A 78 13.65 19.23 -5.62
C ASN A 78 13.37 19.61 -7.07
N GLN A 79 12.21 20.23 -7.33
CA GLN A 79 11.95 20.82 -8.64
C GLN A 79 12.68 22.16 -8.70
N LYS A 80 13.62 22.26 -9.64
CA LYS A 80 14.39 23.45 -9.97
C LYS A 80 13.59 24.38 -10.88
#